data_AF-W4UNT9-F1
#
_entry.id   AF-W4UNT9-F1
#
_cell.length_a   1.000
_cell.length_b   1.000
_cell.length_c   1.000
_cell.angle_alpha   90.00
_cell.angle_beta   90.00
_cell.angle_gamma   90.00
#
_symmetry.space_group_name_H-M   'P 1'
#
loop_
_entity.id
_entity.type
_entity.pdbx_description
1 polymer ?
#
loop_
_entity_poly.entity_id
_entity_poly.type
_entity_poly.pdbx_seq_one_letter_code
_entity_poly.pdbx_strand_id
1 'polypeptide(L)'
;MKNIKNILRSGVCMLLASLAVSSCTDKSDWDVDSSHSRPFGTDENGISLESDAAVARAIVTWSATSSVDYYVIEVSPNQFTNETPMGEEGNGSLVFGTDPANRIKQSPYTMDNLNVNTTYYLRIKSVSGDKESRWVIYKKTFKTVDKESILNVPSAEDLPEGEGKVHMSWEAGLAVTHFEILETGASEATTRSISQAEVALGQAWVENLKSFSEYTITIYNGTNPRGSQVVTIPGLEIASEITNITANSAIFSWETRVNVDEYACVLSTEGVPASGTKLSPSEIAAHKVAITGLASSTEYTAYAFANGSICSRLTFTTKKGKPAGYTEMSWEDAMANWDNLAGNVLINLSGAGLKLEKESVSAGVKNLILWGDNQEEQVDLEVAKGLGATGICEKIEFHNLNLIDAGNTTLIYQNNAQGCVKLFEVSSSTITNIRGIVRMNASTSDAMTVKIDDCIINGLGSQATSNHYGLLLSDKVTLNAVNLVVTNTSLIAAKGTTASQFIRTKSGQTGTVTIKDCTFYNMSSNDALFRDTKTLDVTVTTTLFAQGGVRPFYNTASVSANLNVTGLYKSSDFAFSATDWGKTYIDIPLTSDQLFPRGANGDLTFGTDVPAEYRVGDQRWNK
;
A
#
# COMPACT_ATOMS: atom_id res chain seq x y z
N MET A 1 -3.01 -35.81 -66.91
CA MET A 1 -2.97 -36.88 -67.94
C MET A 1 -2.11 -36.37 -69.09
N LYS A 2 -0.98 -36.93 -69.52
CA LYS A 2 -0.32 -38.24 -69.34
C LYS A 2 1.21 -38.08 -69.53
N ASN A 3 1.93 -38.91 -68.77
CA ASN A 3 3.34 -39.32 -68.74
C ASN A 3 4.13 -39.47 -70.07
N ILE A 4 5.47 -39.47 -69.95
CA ILE A 4 6.49 -40.48 -70.38
C ILE A 4 7.84 -39.73 -70.66
N LYS A 5 8.95 -39.85 -69.91
CA LYS A 5 9.97 -40.91 -69.63
C LYS A 5 10.86 -41.39 -70.81
N ASN A 6 12.18 -41.22 -70.63
CA ASN A 6 13.30 -42.21 -70.78
C ASN A 6 14.19 -42.35 -72.07
N ILE A 7 15.51 -42.39 -71.79
CA ILE A 7 16.60 -43.33 -72.26
C ILE A 7 17.32 -43.13 -73.62
N LEU A 8 18.66 -42.96 -73.57
CA LEU A 8 19.76 -43.71 -74.26
C LEU A 8 21.11 -42.95 -74.09
N ARG A 9 22.06 -43.39 -73.24
CA ARG A 9 23.24 -44.27 -73.52
C ARG A 9 24.07 -43.83 -74.75
N SER A 10 25.29 -43.32 -74.54
CA SER A 10 26.55 -44.10 -74.49
C SER A 10 27.08 -44.47 -75.88
N GLY A 11 28.22 -43.86 -76.29
CA GLY A 11 28.98 -44.29 -77.45
C GLY A 11 29.84 -43.20 -78.08
N VAL A 12 31.15 -43.38 -78.04
CA VAL A 12 32.12 -42.82 -79.01
C VAL A 12 32.49 -41.33 -78.83
N CYS A 13 33.27 -41.04 -77.79
CA CYS A 13 34.45 -40.16 -77.90
C CYS A 13 35.68 -40.90 -77.37
N MET A 14 35.79 -42.16 -77.78
CA MET A 14 36.87 -43.09 -77.46
C MET A 14 37.85 -43.10 -78.64
N LEU A 15 38.55 -41.99 -78.91
CA LEU A 15 39.57 -41.94 -79.97
C LEU A 15 40.53 -40.73 -79.86
N LEU A 16 41.07 -40.48 -78.65
CA LEU A 16 42.24 -39.61 -78.45
C LEU A 16 43.24 -40.28 -77.48
N ALA A 17 43.31 -41.61 -77.55
CA ALA A 17 44.23 -42.46 -76.80
C ALA A 17 45.22 -43.11 -77.76
N SER A 18 46.31 -42.42 -78.10
CA SER A 18 47.60 -43.04 -78.41
C SER A 18 48.68 -41.98 -78.68
N LEU A 19 49.73 -42.01 -77.84
CA LEU A 19 51.10 -41.52 -78.07
C LEU A 19 51.43 -40.06 -77.68
N ALA A 20 51.67 -39.86 -76.37
CA ALA A 20 52.83 -39.12 -75.88
C ALA A 20 53.15 -39.59 -74.45
N VAL A 21 53.82 -40.74 -74.34
CA VAL A 21 54.61 -41.10 -73.15
C VAL A 21 56.03 -40.62 -73.37
N SER A 22 56.45 -39.58 -72.64
CA SER A 22 57.78 -39.44 -72.04
C SER A 22 57.94 -38.08 -71.35
N SER A 23 58.54 -38.08 -70.14
CA SER A 23 58.80 -36.99 -69.18
C SER A 23 57.59 -36.60 -68.30
N CYS A 24 57.57 -36.74 -66.97
CA CYS A 24 58.48 -37.34 -65.99
C CYS A 24 57.62 -38.16 -65.02
N THR A 25 57.82 -39.48 -64.92
CA THR A 25 57.49 -40.18 -63.68
C THR A 25 58.68 -39.98 -62.76
N ASP A 26 58.70 -38.89 -62.01
CA ASP A 26 59.45 -38.87 -60.76
C ASP A 26 58.66 -39.71 -59.76
N LYS A 27 58.67 -41.03 -59.96
CA LYS A 27 58.63 -41.93 -58.82
C LYS A 27 59.94 -41.62 -58.10
N SER A 28 59.80 -40.79 -57.08
CA SER A 28 60.80 -40.63 -56.05
C SER A 28 61.03 -42.02 -55.44
N ASP A 29 61.97 -42.79 -56.02
CA ASP A 29 62.46 -44.07 -55.52
C ASP A 29 63.44 -43.84 -54.35
N TRP A 30 63.09 -42.95 -53.43
CA TRP A 30 63.65 -42.97 -52.08
C TRP A 30 62.68 -43.76 -51.22
N ASP A 31 63.19 -44.69 -50.40
CA ASP A 31 62.41 -45.35 -49.37
C ASP A 31 61.73 -44.27 -48.52
N VAL A 32 60.41 -44.16 -48.63
CA VAL A 32 59.62 -43.25 -47.79
C VAL A 32 59.55 -43.90 -46.42
N ASP A 33 60.34 -43.40 -45.48
CA ASP A 33 60.28 -43.89 -44.11
C ASP A 33 58.87 -43.67 -43.54
N SER A 34 58.12 -44.76 -43.45
CA SER A 34 56.75 -44.78 -42.94
C SER A 34 56.68 -44.36 -41.47
N SER A 35 57.80 -44.37 -40.73
CA SER A 35 57.91 -43.85 -39.36
C SER A 35 57.65 -42.34 -39.26
N HIS A 36 57.78 -41.62 -40.38
CA HIS A 36 57.51 -40.19 -40.49
C HIS A 36 56.15 -39.84 -41.11
N SER A 37 55.37 -40.85 -41.52
CA SER A 37 54.03 -40.69 -42.11
C SER A 37 53.05 -40.08 -41.10
N ARG A 38 52.51 -38.90 -41.42
CA ARG A 38 51.55 -38.16 -40.59
C ARG A 38 50.51 -37.43 -41.45
N PRO A 39 49.29 -37.22 -40.95
CA PRO A 39 48.31 -36.37 -41.64
C PRO A 39 48.83 -34.92 -41.72
N PHE A 40 48.39 -34.20 -42.74
CA PHE A 40 48.65 -32.77 -42.84
C PHE A 40 48.03 -32.04 -41.64
N GLY A 41 48.74 -31.02 -41.13
CA GLY A 41 48.16 -30.12 -40.14
C GLY A 41 47.06 -29.27 -40.75
N THR A 42 46.21 -28.71 -39.90
CA THR A 42 45.27 -27.64 -40.29
C THR A 42 46.06 -26.46 -40.86
N ASP A 43 45.54 -25.81 -41.91
CA ASP A 43 46.15 -24.58 -42.43
C ASP A 43 46.10 -23.49 -41.35
N GLU A 44 47.28 -23.03 -40.93
CA GLU A 44 47.44 -22.00 -39.89
C GLU A 44 46.72 -20.68 -40.24
N ASN A 45 46.60 -20.36 -41.53
CA ASN A 45 45.94 -19.14 -41.99
C ASN A 45 44.43 -19.33 -42.17
N GLY A 46 43.95 -20.58 -42.13
CA GLY A 46 42.54 -20.93 -42.19
C GLY A 46 41.84 -20.88 -40.84
N ILE A 47 42.56 -20.68 -39.72
CA ILE A 47 41.99 -20.67 -38.37
C ILE A 47 41.45 -19.27 -38.03
N SER A 48 40.18 -19.21 -37.61
CA SER A 48 39.56 -18.02 -37.03
C SER A 48 38.85 -18.35 -35.71
N LEU A 49 38.72 -17.34 -34.86
CA LEU A 49 38.13 -17.44 -33.52
C LEU A 49 37.18 -16.26 -33.30
N GLU A 50 36.02 -16.58 -32.73
CA GLU A 50 35.02 -15.60 -32.31
C GLU A 50 34.60 -15.92 -30.87
N SER A 51 34.83 -14.99 -29.95
CA SER A 51 34.40 -15.11 -28.56
C SER A 51 32.94 -14.69 -28.43
N ASP A 52 32.16 -15.43 -27.64
CA ASP A 52 30.81 -15.05 -27.27
C ASP A 52 30.85 -13.78 -26.37
N ALA A 53 29.87 -12.89 -26.56
CA ALA A 53 29.81 -11.61 -25.87
C ALA A 53 29.18 -11.71 -24.46
N ALA A 54 28.43 -12.78 -24.17
CA ALA A 54 27.65 -12.95 -22.95
C ALA A 54 28.10 -14.15 -22.09
N VAL A 55 28.66 -15.19 -22.74
CA VAL A 55 29.09 -16.44 -22.11
C VAL A 55 30.60 -16.62 -22.29
N ALA A 56 31.30 -17.26 -21.35
CA ALA A 56 32.71 -17.63 -21.53
C ALA A 56 32.84 -18.82 -22.49
N ARG A 57 32.61 -18.53 -23.77
CA ARG A 57 32.55 -19.46 -24.90
C ARG A 57 33.31 -18.87 -26.07
N ALA A 58 33.88 -19.72 -26.91
CA ALA A 58 34.45 -19.28 -28.19
C ALA A 58 34.18 -20.30 -29.31
N ILE A 59 33.92 -19.79 -30.51
CA ILE A 59 33.72 -20.58 -31.72
C ILE A 59 35.01 -20.55 -32.52
N VAL A 60 35.58 -21.73 -32.78
CA VAL A 60 36.76 -21.89 -33.62
C VAL A 60 36.35 -22.44 -34.98
N THR A 61 36.78 -21.76 -36.04
CA THR A 61 36.57 -22.15 -37.43
C THR A 61 37.91 -22.43 -38.10
N TRP A 62 38.00 -23.45 -38.94
CA TRP A 62 39.20 -23.82 -39.67
C TRP A 62 38.89 -24.48 -41.02
N SER A 63 39.83 -24.39 -41.95
CA SER A 63 39.79 -25.11 -43.23
C SER A 63 39.98 -26.61 -43.00
N ALA A 64 38.96 -27.43 -43.32
CA ALA A 64 39.02 -28.87 -43.15
C ALA A 64 40.15 -29.49 -44.02
N THR A 65 41.05 -30.22 -43.36
CA THR A 65 42.11 -30.99 -44.02
C THR A 65 41.57 -32.30 -44.60
N SER A 66 41.98 -32.67 -45.81
CA SER A 66 41.57 -33.94 -46.43
C SER A 66 42.13 -35.16 -45.68
N SER A 67 41.34 -36.24 -45.61
CA SER A 67 41.71 -37.54 -44.99
C SER A 67 41.95 -37.51 -43.47
N VAL A 68 41.21 -36.67 -42.72
CA VAL A 68 41.24 -36.57 -41.25
C VAL A 68 39.97 -37.16 -40.65
N ASP A 69 40.09 -37.96 -39.59
CA ASP A 69 38.97 -38.62 -38.90
C ASP A 69 38.33 -37.69 -37.85
N TYR A 70 39.16 -36.95 -37.10
CA TYR A 70 38.72 -35.96 -36.12
C TYR A 70 39.84 -34.98 -35.76
N TYR A 71 39.47 -33.92 -35.05
CA TYR A 71 40.36 -32.87 -34.56
C TYR A 71 40.46 -32.90 -33.03
N VAL A 72 41.63 -32.54 -32.52
CA VAL A 72 41.86 -32.24 -31.10
C VAL A 72 42.21 -30.76 -31.00
N ILE A 73 41.48 -30.04 -30.16
CA ILE A 73 41.67 -28.61 -29.93
C ILE A 73 42.07 -28.42 -28.47
N GLU A 74 43.10 -27.64 -28.24
CA GLU A 74 43.57 -27.33 -26.89
C GLU A 74 43.73 -25.83 -26.72
N VAL A 75 43.20 -25.31 -25.62
CA VAL A 75 43.32 -23.90 -25.23
C VAL A 75 43.96 -23.78 -23.86
N SER A 76 44.82 -22.78 -23.68
CA SER A 76 45.55 -22.55 -22.44
C SER A 76 45.72 -21.05 -22.17
N PRO A 77 45.64 -20.57 -20.92
CA PRO A 77 46.04 -19.21 -20.57
C PRO A 77 47.55 -18.94 -20.77
N ASN A 78 48.36 -20.00 -20.82
CA ASN A 78 49.80 -19.93 -21.07
C ASN A 78 50.13 -20.21 -22.54
N GLN A 79 51.13 -19.51 -23.05
CA GLN A 79 51.60 -19.71 -24.42
C GLN A 79 52.16 -21.11 -24.63
N PHE A 80 51.72 -21.80 -25.68
CA PHE A 80 52.25 -23.10 -26.06
C PHE A 80 53.67 -23.01 -26.63
N THR A 81 54.52 -23.98 -26.27
CA THR A 81 55.75 -24.30 -26.99
C THR A 81 55.60 -25.63 -27.71
N ASN A 82 56.54 -25.94 -28.62
CA ASN A 82 56.56 -27.23 -29.33
C ASN A 82 56.77 -28.43 -28.39
N GLU A 83 57.21 -28.18 -27.15
CA GLU A 83 57.54 -29.18 -26.14
C GLU A 83 56.43 -29.33 -25.07
N THR A 84 55.43 -28.43 -25.04
CA THR A 84 54.32 -28.48 -24.08
C THR A 84 53.50 -29.75 -24.25
N PRO A 85 53.46 -30.68 -23.26
CA PRO A 85 52.60 -31.86 -23.28
C PRO A 85 51.13 -31.48 -23.42
N MET A 86 50.32 -32.38 -23.98
CA MET A 86 48.87 -32.19 -24.10
C MET A 86 48.21 -32.33 -22.72
N GLY A 87 47.36 -31.37 -22.33
CA GLY A 87 46.59 -31.42 -21.08
C GLY A 87 47.43 -31.24 -19.82
N GLU A 88 48.56 -30.54 -19.90
CA GLU A 88 49.41 -30.28 -18.74
C GLU A 88 48.66 -29.45 -17.68
N GLU A 89 48.37 -30.04 -16.52
CA GLU A 89 47.56 -29.42 -15.44
C GLU A 89 48.14 -28.07 -14.96
N GLY A 90 49.47 -27.95 -14.89
CA GLY A 90 50.15 -26.70 -14.50
C GLY A 90 49.94 -25.53 -15.47
N ASN A 91 49.46 -25.80 -16.68
CA ASN A 91 49.15 -24.79 -17.69
C ASN A 91 47.68 -24.41 -17.74
N GLY A 92 46.79 -25.02 -16.95
CA GLY A 92 45.35 -24.74 -17.00
C GLY A 92 44.75 -25.04 -18.38
N SER A 93 45.28 -26.06 -19.07
CA SER A 93 44.89 -26.40 -20.44
C SER A 93 43.56 -27.13 -20.50
N LEU A 94 42.66 -26.69 -21.38
CA LEU A 94 41.38 -27.34 -21.68
C LEU A 94 41.50 -28.05 -23.04
N VAL A 95 41.24 -29.35 -23.05
CA VAL A 95 41.38 -30.21 -24.25
C VAL A 95 40.02 -30.70 -24.72
N PHE A 96 39.70 -30.45 -25.98
CA PHE A 96 38.45 -30.84 -26.64
C PHE A 96 38.70 -31.89 -27.72
N GLY A 97 37.74 -32.79 -27.92
CA GLY A 97 37.77 -33.79 -28.99
C GLY A 97 38.58 -35.06 -28.70
N THR A 98 39.02 -35.28 -27.46
CA THR A 98 39.73 -36.50 -27.02
C THR A 98 38.80 -37.66 -26.64
N ASP A 99 37.57 -37.35 -26.21
CA ASP A 99 36.55 -38.33 -25.86
C ASP A 99 35.95 -39.00 -27.10
N PRO A 100 35.94 -40.35 -27.20
CA PRO A 100 35.28 -41.08 -28.28
C PRO A 100 33.81 -40.70 -28.52
N ALA A 101 33.06 -40.33 -27.48
CA ALA A 101 31.66 -39.92 -27.60
C ALA A 101 31.51 -38.50 -28.19
N ASN A 102 32.53 -37.65 -28.04
CA ASN A 102 32.49 -36.21 -28.36
C ASN A 102 33.61 -35.78 -29.34
N ARG A 103 33.98 -36.64 -30.29
CA ARG A 103 35.00 -36.33 -31.32
C ARG A 103 34.57 -35.15 -32.19
N ILE A 104 35.49 -34.20 -32.38
CA ILE A 104 35.28 -33.03 -33.25
C ILE A 104 35.49 -33.46 -34.70
N LYS A 105 34.41 -33.59 -35.47
CA LYS A 105 34.46 -34.07 -36.87
C LYS A 105 34.30 -32.99 -37.92
N GLN A 106 33.88 -31.79 -37.51
CA GLN A 106 33.57 -30.70 -38.43
C GLN A 106 33.93 -29.34 -37.84
N SER A 107 34.12 -28.38 -38.73
CA SER A 107 34.26 -26.96 -38.41
C SER A 107 32.97 -26.22 -38.82
N PRO A 108 32.48 -25.23 -38.06
CA PRO A 108 33.04 -24.69 -36.80
C PRO A 108 32.78 -25.59 -35.58
N TYR A 109 33.51 -25.35 -34.49
CA TYR A 109 33.31 -25.99 -33.19
C TYR A 109 33.17 -24.96 -32.07
N THR A 110 32.22 -25.17 -31.18
CA THR A 110 31.97 -24.32 -30.00
C THR A 110 32.69 -24.87 -28.79
N MET A 111 33.59 -24.08 -28.22
CA MET A 111 34.28 -24.37 -26.96
C MET A 111 33.52 -23.69 -25.81
N ASP A 112 32.83 -24.51 -25.02
CA ASP A 112 32.08 -24.11 -23.84
C ASP A 112 32.90 -24.20 -22.54
N ASN A 113 32.39 -23.58 -21.47
CA ASN A 113 32.94 -23.63 -20.11
C ASN A 113 34.40 -23.15 -20.01
N LEU A 114 34.75 -22.10 -20.75
CA LEU A 114 36.03 -21.41 -20.57
C LEU A 114 35.99 -20.56 -19.29
N ASN A 115 37.15 -20.21 -18.75
CA ASN A 115 37.22 -19.28 -17.63
C ASN A 115 36.94 -17.85 -18.12
N VAL A 116 36.20 -17.06 -17.34
CA VAL A 116 35.95 -15.63 -17.60
C VAL A 116 37.23 -14.80 -17.49
N ASN A 117 37.25 -13.62 -18.12
CA ASN A 117 38.37 -12.66 -18.12
C ASN A 117 39.74 -13.31 -18.41
N THR A 118 39.77 -14.33 -19.26
CA THR A 118 40.96 -15.13 -19.50
C THR A 118 41.36 -15.02 -20.96
N THR A 119 42.61 -14.63 -21.19
CA THR A 119 43.22 -14.65 -22.52
C THR A 119 43.74 -16.04 -22.79
N TYR A 120 43.29 -16.66 -23.87
CA TYR A 120 43.69 -18.01 -24.26
C TYR A 120 44.56 -18.01 -25.51
N TYR A 121 45.54 -18.90 -25.51
CA TYR A 121 46.26 -19.41 -26.67
C TYR A 121 45.55 -20.67 -27.15
N LEU A 122 45.51 -20.90 -28.46
CA LEU A 122 44.88 -22.09 -29.07
C LEU A 122 45.89 -22.87 -29.90
N ARG A 123 45.81 -24.21 -29.85
CA ARG A 123 46.45 -25.10 -30.82
C ARG A 123 45.49 -26.19 -31.28
N ILE A 124 45.62 -26.61 -32.53
CA ILE A 124 44.79 -27.66 -33.16
C ILE A 124 45.67 -28.77 -33.75
N LYS A 125 45.20 -30.01 -33.66
CA LYS A 125 45.85 -31.20 -34.20
C LYS A 125 44.84 -32.04 -34.98
N SER A 126 45.27 -32.56 -36.13
CA SER A 126 44.49 -33.47 -36.98
C SER A 126 44.86 -34.91 -36.66
N VAL A 127 43.87 -35.81 -36.58
CA VAL A 127 44.08 -37.24 -36.32
C VAL A 127 43.44 -38.08 -37.41
N SER A 128 44.16 -39.09 -37.90
CA SER A 128 43.73 -40.04 -38.94
C SER A 128 44.25 -41.44 -38.59
N GLY A 129 43.35 -42.35 -38.21
CA GLY A 129 43.68 -43.63 -37.58
C GLY A 129 44.57 -43.44 -36.35
N ASP A 130 45.69 -44.17 -36.31
CA ASP A 130 46.69 -44.08 -35.23
C ASP A 130 47.75 -42.98 -35.47
N LYS A 131 47.57 -42.13 -36.49
CA LYS A 131 48.56 -41.11 -36.89
C LYS A 131 48.05 -39.70 -36.57
N GLU A 132 48.94 -38.87 -36.04
CA GLU A 132 48.63 -37.50 -35.64
C GLU A 132 49.52 -36.47 -36.36
N SER A 133 48.95 -35.31 -36.69
CA SER A 133 49.72 -34.19 -37.24
C SER A 133 50.60 -33.55 -36.16
N ARG A 134 51.50 -32.65 -36.56
CA ARG A 134 52.07 -31.70 -35.60
C ARG A 134 50.98 -30.74 -35.12
N TRP A 135 51.15 -30.19 -33.92
CA TRP A 135 50.32 -29.09 -33.42
C TRP A 135 50.47 -27.87 -34.31
N VAL A 136 49.35 -27.26 -34.66
CA VAL A 136 49.29 -25.95 -35.31
C VAL A 136 48.87 -24.94 -34.27
N ILE A 137 49.79 -24.04 -33.90
CA ILE A 137 49.55 -23.00 -32.90
C ILE A 137 48.91 -21.80 -33.60
N TYR A 138 47.75 -21.37 -33.10
CA TYR A 138 47.12 -20.15 -33.58
C TYR A 138 47.96 -18.93 -33.19
N LYS A 139 48.28 -18.09 -34.17
CA LYS A 139 49.25 -16.98 -33.99
C LYS A 139 48.73 -15.83 -33.13
N LYS A 140 47.41 -15.77 -32.89
CA LYS A 140 46.78 -14.74 -32.05
C LYS A 140 46.23 -15.37 -30.78
N THR A 141 45.83 -14.53 -29.85
CA THR A 141 45.06 -14.93 -28.69
C THR A 141 43.61 -14.48 -28.86
N PHE A 142 42.72 -15.05 -28.06
CA PHE A 142 41.36 -14.55 -27.88
C PHE A 142 41.10 -14.37 -26.38
N LYS A 143 40.22 -13.44 -26.02
CA LYS A 143 39.86 -13.18 -24.63
C LYS A 143 38.40 -13.56 -24.43
N THR A 144 38.11 -14.28 -23.36
CA THR A 144 36.73 -14.52 -22.93
C THR A 144 36.13 -13.28 -22.28
N VAL A 145 34.80 -13.23 -22.20
CA VAL A 145 34.06 -12.14 -21.57
C VAL A 145 34.56 -11.88 -20.14
N ASP A 146 34.63 -10.62 -19.73
CA ASP A 146 35.15 -10.23 -18.41
C ASP A 146 34.28 -10.77 -17.25
N LYS A 147 32.97 -10.90 -17.48
CA LYS A 147 32.00 -11.50 -16.57
C LYS A 147 30.83 -12.07 -17.36
N GLU A 148 30.26 -13.18 -16.91
CA GLU A 148 29.04 -13.72 -17.49
C GLU A 148 27.80 -13.09 -16.87
N SER A 149 26.72 -13.03 -17.66
CA SER A 149 25.41 -12.54 -17.22
C SER A 149 24.31 -13.40 -17.85
N ILE A 150 24.29 -14.69 -17.49
CA ILE A 150 23.41 -15.67 -18.16
C ILE A 150 21.93 -15.58 -17.76
N LEU A 151 21.60 -14.89 -16.66
CA LEU A 151 20.22 -14.77 -16.20
C LEU A 151 19.48 -13.72 -17.01
N ASN A 152 18.33 -14.10 -17.55
CA ASN A 152 17.39 -13.16 -18.15
C ASN A 152 16.74 -12.31 -17.05
N VAL A 153 16.30 -11.11 -17.43
CA VAL A 153 15.50 -10.24 -16.55
C VAL A 153 14.08 -10.83 -16.46
N PRO A 154 13.57 -11.16 -15.26
CA PRO A 154 12.21 -11.68 -15.10
C PRO A 154 11.15 -10.70 -15.62
N SER A 155 10.16 -11.22 -16.34
CA SER A 155 8.98 -10.47 -16.76
C SER A 155 7.92 -10.43 -15.64
N ALA A 156 6.81 -9.73 -15.87
CA ALA A 156 5.69 -9.73 -14.90
C ALA A 156 5.07 -11.13 -14.71
N GLU A 157 5.04 -11.96 -15.75
CA GLU A 157 4.53 -13.34 -15.65
C GLU A 157 5.46 -14.25 -14.84
N ASP A 158 6.75 -13.92 -14.80
CA ASP A 158 7.76 -14.60 -13.99
C ASP A 158 7.71 -14.17 -12.51
N LEU A 159 6.96 -13.12 -12.18
CA LEU A 159 6.82 -12.54 -10.85
C LEU A 159 5.34 -12.50 -10.45
N PRO A 160 4.71 -13.67 -10.18
CA PRO A 160 3.31 -13.70 -9.80
C PRO A 160 3.07 -12.93 -8.49
N GLU A 161 2.11 -11.99 -8.54
CA GLU A 161 1.80 -11.10 -7.42
C GLU A 161 1.38 -11.87 -6.16
N GLY A 162 2.00 -11.55 -5.02
CA GLY A 162 1.60 -12.09 -3.72
C GLY A 162 1.97 -13.55 -3.47
N GLU A 163 2.59 -14.23 -4.42
CA GLU A 163 2.97 -15.64 -4.26
C GLU A 163 4.35 -15.85 -3.63
N GLY A 164 5.12 -14.78 -3.41
CA GLY A 164 6.42 -14.88 -2.75
C GLY A 164 7.44 -15.72 -3.55
N LYS A 165 7.39 -15.63 -4.88
CA LYS A 165 8.25 -16.42 -5.77
C LYS A 165 8.63 -15.69 -7.06
N VAL A 166 9.69 -16.15 -7.71
CA VAL A 166 10.15 -15.65 -9.01
C VAL A 166 10.61 -16.80 -9.90
N HIS A 167 10.30 -16.72 -11.19
CA HIS A 167 10.76 -17.63 -12.21
C HIS A 167 12.03 -17.09 -12.88
N MET A 168 13.13 -17.80 -12.71
CA MET A 168 14.44 -17.43 -13.26
C MET A 168 14.69 -18.25 -14.53
N SER A 169 15.17 -17.60 -15.59
CA SER A 169 15.51 -18.27 -16.87
C SER A 169 16.90 -17.90 -17.40
N TRP A 170 17.50 -18.82 -18.16
CA TRP A 170 18.82 -18.73 -18.80
C TRP A 170 18.88 -19.61 -20.07
N GLU A 171 20.00 -19.60 -20.81
CA GLU A 171 20.19 -20.48 -21.97
C GLU A 171 20.20 -21.96 -21.54
N ALA A 172 19.27 -22.74 -22.08
CA ALA A 172 19.09 -24.15 -21.76
C ALA A 172 20.36 -24.98 -22.03
N GLY A 173 20.70 -25.87 -21.10
CA GLY A 173 21.86 -26.77 -21.20
C GLY A 173 23.19 -26.17 -20.72
N LEU A 174 23.24 -24.89 -20.32
CA LEU A 174 24.44 -24.33 -19.68
C LEU A 174 24.70 -24.99 -18.31
N ALA A 175 25.97 -25.26 -18.01
CA ALA A 175 26.38 -25.85 -16.74
C ALA A 175 26.13 -24.89 -15.57
N VAL A 176 25.13 -25.20 -14.74
CA VAL A 176 24.74 -24.47 -13.53
C VAL A 176 24.41 -25.46 -12.41
N THR A 177 24.54 -25.03 -11.15
CA THR A 177 24.49 -25.92 -9.98
C THR A 177 23.51 -25.44 -8.90
N HIS A 178 23.47 -24.15 -8.60
CA HIS A 178 22.61 -23.58 -7.56
C HIS A 178 22.41 -22.07 -7.73
N PHE A 179 21.41 -21.54 -7.03
CA PHE A 179 21.21 -20.12 -6.76
C PHE A 179 21.67 -19.77 -5.35
N GLU A 180 22.26 -18.60 -5.18
CA GLU A 180 22.35 -17.90 -3.90
C GLU A 180 21.39 -16.71 -3.91
N ILE A 181 20.57 -16.62 -2.87
CA ILE A 181 19.47 -15.67 -2.75
C ILE A 181 19.75 -14.78 -1.54
N LEU A 182 20.04 -13.51 -1.77
CA LEU A 182 20.36 -12.54 -0.73
C LEU A 182 19.28 -11.46 -0.66
N GLU A 183 18.59 -11.36 0.47
CA GLU A 183 17.66 -10.26 0.74
C GLU A 183 18.45 -8.95 0.92
N THR A 184 17.96 -7.84 0.34
CA THR A 184 18.62 -6.53 0.48
C THR A 184 18.72 -6.14 1.96
N GLY A 185 19.95 -5.93 2.44
CA GLY A 185 20.24 -5.61 3.85
C GLY A 185 20.53 -6.83 4.75
N ALA A 186 20.37 -8.05 4.25
CA ALA A 186 20.82 -9.26 4.96
C ALA A 186 22.32 -9.50 4.78
N SER A 187 22.92 -10.23 5.73
CA SER A 187 24.34 -10.63 5.68
C SER A 187 24.55 -12.08 5.22
N GLU A 188 23.49 -12.88 5.18
CA GLU A 188 23.54 -14.31 4.84
C GLU A 188 22.63 -14.59 3.64
N ALA A 189 23.15 -15.34 2.66
CA ALA A 189 22.40 -15.79 1.49
C ALA A 189 21.83 -17.20 1.72
N THR A 190 20.66 -17.46 1.16
CA THR A 190 20.06 -18.80 1.13
C THR A 190 20.42 -19.53 -0.15
N THR A 191 20.79 -20.80 -0.06
CA THR A 191 21.19 -21.61 -1.23
C THR A 191 20.03 -22.50 -1.72
N ARG A 192 19.76 -22.50 -3.03
CA ARG A 192 18.80 -23.39 -3.70
C ARG A 192 19.48 -24.16 -4.83
N SER A 193 19.55 -25.48 -4.73
CA SER A 193 20.10 -26.34 -5.80
C SER A 193 19.25 -26.30 -7.08
N ILE A 194 19.90 -26.48 -8.24
CA ILE A 194 19.25 -26.61 -9.56
C ILE A 194 19.35 -28.07 -10.00
N SER A 195 18.21 -28.67 -10.35
CA SER A 195 18.11 -30.05 -10.82
C SER A 195 18.52 -30.20 -12.29
N GLN A 196 18.87 -31.43 -12.71
CA GLN A 196 19.21 -31.70 -14.11
C GLN A 196 18.07 -31.37 -15.10
N ALA A 197 16.81 -31.51 -14.67
CA ALA A 197 15.65 -31.14 -15.50
C ALA A 197 15.57 -29.62 -15.70
N GLU A 198 15.79 -28.83 -14.65
CA GLU A 198 15.85 -27.37 -14.73
C GLU A 198 17.04 -26.89 -15.58
N VAL A 199 18.20 -27.56 -15.49
CA VAL A 199 19.36 -27.30 -16.37
C VAL A 199 19.00 -27.52 -17.84
N ALA A 200 18.31 -28.62 -18.14
CA ALA A 200 17.91 -28.96 -19.50
C ALA A 200 16.85 -28.00 -20.08
N LEU A 201 15.98 -27.44 -19.23
CA LEU A 201 14.97 -26.46 -19.64
C LEU A 201 15.50 -25.02 -19.66
N GLY A 202 16.55 -24.72 -18.89
CA GLY A 202 17.06 -23.35 -18.72
C GLY A 202 16.17 -22.47 -17.84
N GLN A 203 15.39 -23.05 -16.91
CA GLN A 203 14.47 -22.28 -16.08
C GLN A 203 14.17 -22.97 -14.72
N ALA A 204 13.88 -22.17 -13.69
CA ALA A 204 13.58 -22.64 -12.33
C ALA A 204 12.79 -21.62 -11.49
N TRP A 205 11.91 -22.10 -10.60
CA TRP A 205 11.20 -21.27 -9.62
C TRP A 205 11.96 -21.11 -8.30
N VAL A 206 12.22 -19.88 -7.88
CA VAL A 206 12.70 -19.55 -6.54
C VAL A 206 11.50 -19.15 -5.67
N GLU A 207 11.23 -19.91 -4.63
CA GLU A 207 10.02 -19.80 -3.79
C GLU A 207 10.37 -19.43 -2.33
N ASN A 208 9.35 -19.16 -1.51
CA ASN A 208 9.47 -18.76 -0.10
C ASN A 208 10.22 -17.43 0.11
N LEU A 209 9.99 -16.47 -0.79
CA LEU A 209 10.52 -15.12 -0.72
C LEU A 209 9.50 -14.18 -0.08
N LYS A 210 9.99 -13.12 0.58
CA LYS A 210 9.14 -12.08 1.13
C LYS A 210 8.66 -11.13 0.03
N SER A 211 7.36 -10.89 -0.05
CA SER A 211 6.80 -9.87 -0.93
C SER A 211 7.12 -8.46 -0.45
N PHE A 212 7.16 -7.50 -1.38
CA PHE A 212 7.69 -6.15 -1.20
C PHE A 212 9.16 -6.07 -0.77
N SER A 213 9.89 -7.19 -0.75
CA SER A 213 11.33 -7.22 -0.52
C SER A 213 12.09 -7.34 -1.83
N GLU A 214 13.26 -6.71 -1.84
CA GLU A 214 14.23 -6.84 -2.92
C GLU A 214 15.23 -7.94 -2.58
N TYR A 215 15.55 -8.76 -3.59
CA TYR A 215 16.52 -9.84 -3.51
C TYR A 215 17.53 -9.73 -4.64
N THR A 216 18.80 -10.04 -4.34
CA THR A 216 19.82 -10.32 -5.33
C THR A 216 19.96 -11.84 -5.48
N ILE A 217 19.61 -12.36 -6.66
CA ILE A 217 19.70 -13.79 -6.99
C ILE A 217 20.87 -14.01 -7.93
N THR A 218 21.86 -14.79 -7.48
CA THR A 218 23.07 -15.11 -8.25
C THR A 218 23.10 -16.59 -8.61
N ILE A 219 23.35 -16.92 -9.87
CA ILE A 219 23.44 -18.30 -10.36
C ILE A 219 24.91 -18.74 -10.47
N TYR A 220 25.19 -19.98 -10.03
CA TYR A 220 26.57 -20.50 -9.93
C TYR A 220 26.78 -21.80 -10.68
N ASN A 221 28.01 -22.00 -11.15
CA ASN A 221 28.55 -23.31 -11.53
C ASN A 221 29.69 -23.68 -10.58
N GLY A 222 29.44 -24.57 -9.61
CA GLY A 222 30.40 -24.83 -8.54
C GLY A 222 30.63 -23.56 -7.73
N THR A 223 31.85 -23.02 -7.72
CA THR A 223 32.20 -21.78 -7.01
C THR A 223 32.17 -20.53 -7.90
N ASN A 224 31.88 -20.68 -9.19
CA ASN A 224 31.99 -19.58 -10.16
C ASN A 224 30.62 -18.91 -10.40
N PRO A 225 30.46 -17.61 -10.14
CA PRO A 225 29.23 -16.89 -10.45
C PRO A 225 29.09 -16.69 -11.97
N ARG A 226 27.93 -17.06 -12.51
CA ARG A 226 27.63 -17.02 -13.95
C ARG A 226 26.67 -15.87 -14.34
N GLY A 227 26.11 -15.17 -13.34
CA GLY A 227 25.19 -14.05 -13.54
C GLY A 227 24.40 -13.72 -12.28
N SER A 228 23.85 -12.51 -12.21
CA SER A 228 23.06 -12.04 -11.07
C SER A 228 21.91 -11.16 -11.53
N GLN A 229 20.77 -11.24 -10.84
CA GLN A 229 19.61 -10.38 -11.07
C GLN A 229 19.09 -9.81 -9.75
N VAL A 230 18.71 -8.54 -9.78
CA VAL A 230 18.00 -7.90 -8.68
C VAL A 230 16.51 -7.96 -8.99
N VAL A 231 15.72 -8.52 -8.08
CA VAL A 231 14.28 -8.71 -8.23
C VAL A 231 13.57 -8.13 -7.02
N THR A 232 12.52 -7.36 -7.25
CA THR A 232 11.58 -6.97 -6.20
C THR A 232 10.36 -7.89 -6.30
N ILE A 233 10.10 -8.63 -5.23
CA ILE A 233 8.97 -9.55 -5.22
C ILE A 233 7.69 -8.74 -5.05
N PRO A 234 6.73 -8.80 -5.99
CA PRO A 234 5.50 -8.05 -5.87
C PRO A 234 4.66 -8.59 -4.71
N GLY A 235 4.21 -7.69 -3.83
CA GLY A 235 3.17 -8.03 -2.88
C GLY A 235 1.78 -7.82 -3.46
N LEU A 236 0.80 -8.40 -2.77
CA LEU A 236 -0.60 -8.34 -3.14
C LEU A 236 -1.35 -7.63 -2.02
N GLU A 237 -2.04 -6.53 -2.33
CA GLU A 237 -3.03 -5.94 -1.42
C GLU A 237 -4.34 -6.72 -1.55
N ILE A 238 -4.62 -7.54 -0.54
CA ILE A 238 -5.88 -8.30 -0.48
C ILE A 238 -7.00 -7.43 0.09
N ALA A 239 -8.21 -7.67 -0.40
CA ALA A 239 -9.39 -7.07 0.18
C ALA A 239 -9.51 -7.49 1.65
N SER A 240 -9.67 -6.51 2.52
CA SER A 240 -9.73 -6.71 3.97
C SER A 240 -10.63 -5.67 4.60
N GLU A 241 -11.05 -5.94 5.83
CA GLU A 241 -11.99 -5.07 6.55
C GLU A 241 -11.69 -5.08 8.05
N ILE A 242 -11.85 -3.91 8.68
CA ILE A 242 -11.91 -3.78 10.14
C ILE A 242 -13.37 -3.52 10.53
N THR A 243 -13.93 -4.42 11.32
CA THR A 243 -15.31 -4.33 11.81
C THR A 243 -15.37 -4.39 13.34
N ASN A 244 -16.55 -4.14 13.91
CA ASN A 244 -16.83 -4.26 15.34
C ASN A 244 -15.78 -3.56 16.23
N ILE A 245 -15.38 -2.36 15.83
CA ILE A 245 -14.45 -1.53 16.59
C ILE A 245 -15.13 -1.12 17.90
N THR A 246 -14.50 -1.46 19.02
CA THR A 246 -14.89 -1.02 20.36
C THR A 246 -13.82 -0.08 20.93
N ALA A 247 -13.93 0.27 22.20
CA ALA A 247 -12.89 1.02 22.89
C ALA A 247 -11.58 0.24 23.07
N ASN A 248 -11.62 -1.09 23.04
CA ASN A 248 -10.47 -1.93 23.42
C ASN A 248 -10.25 -3.13 22.49
N SER A 249 -11.05 -3.27 21.43
CA SER A 249 -10.97 -4.37 20.49
C SER A 249 -11.45 -3.98 19.09
N ALA A 250 -11.10 -4.79 18.10
CA ALA A 250 -11.65 -4.74 16.75
C ALA A 250 -11.60 -6.14 16.14
N ILE A 251 -12.37 -6.38 15.08
CA ILE A 251 -12.28 -7.60 14.27
C ILE A 251 -11.57 -7.24 12.97
N PHE A 252 -10.47 -7.92 12.69
CA PHE A 252 -9.77 -7.83 11.43
C PHE A 252 -10.06 -9.05 10.59
N SER A 253 -10.56 -8.84 9.38
CA SER A 253 -10.96 -9.88 8.44
C SER A 253 -10.36 -9.63 7.06
N TRP A 254 -10.17 -10.70 6.32
CA TRP A 254 -9.56 -10.69 4.99
C TRP A 254 -10.27 -11.67 4.06
N GLU A 255 -10.05 -11.51 2.77
CA GLU A 255 -10.60 -12.42 1.77
C GLU A 255 -9.92 -13.80 1.74
N THR A 256 -10.42 -14.70 0.88
CA THR A 256 -9.99 -16.10 0.85
C THR A 256 -8.95 -16.45 -0.22
N ARG A 257 -8.54 -15.48 -1.06
CA ARG A 257 -7.58 -15.71 -2.16
C ARG A 257 -6.16 -16.00 -1.66
N VAL A 258 -5.82 -15.54 -0.45
CA VAL A 258 -4.49 -15.70 0.15
C VAL A 258 -4.61 -16.40 1.50
N ASN A 259 -3.69 -17.36 1.74
CA ASN A 259 -3.59 -18.08 2.99
C ASN A 259 -2.82 -17.22 4.02
N VAL A 260 -3.53 -16.32 4.68
CA VAL A 260 -2.98 -15.53 5.79
C VAL A 260 -2.69 -16.45 6.97
N ASP A 261 -1.48 -16.35 7.52
CA ASP A 261 -0.98 -17.18 8.62
C ASP A 261 -0.57 -16.37 9.86
N GLU A 262 -0.31 -15.07 9.72
CA GLU A 262 -0.02 -14.17 10.85
C GLU A 262 -0.77 -12.83 10.73
N TYR A 263 -0.94 -12.16 11.87
CA TYR A 263 -1.45 -10.79 11.93
C TYR A 263 -0.65 -9.92 12.89
N ALA A 264 -0.58 -8.62 12.65
CA ALA A 264 -0.07 -7.66 13.62
C ALA A 264 -1.03 -6.49 13.77
N CYS A 265 -1.05 -5.86 14.94
CA CYS A 265 -1.76 -4.62 15.18
C CYS A 265 -0.88 -3.74 16.05
N VAL A 266 -0.34 -2.68 15.47
CA VAL A 266 0.60 -1.76 16.12
C VAL A 266 0.05 -0.34 16.08
N LEU A 267 0.55 0.55 16.93
CA LEU A 267 0.19 1.96 16.83
C LEU A 267 0.56 2.47 15.44
N SER A 268 -0.27 3.29 14.81
CA SER A 268 0.02 3.78 13.46
C SER A 268 1.30 4.61 13.37
N THR A 269 1.82 5.07 14.51
CA THR A 269 3.11 5.76 14.66
C THR A 269 4.32 4.82 14.76
N GLU A 270 4.15 3.54 15.02
CA GLU A 270 5.23 2.56 15.27
C GLU A 270 5.87 1.99 13.99
N GLY A 271 5.39 2.42 12.82
CA GLY A 271 5.89 1.95 11.52
C GLY A 271 5.42 0.53 11.18
N VAL A 272 5.99 -0.06 10.13
CA VAL A 272 5.58 -1.37 9.61
C VAL A 272 6.29 -2.49 10.41
N PRO A 273 5.54 -3.43 11.02
CA PRO A 273 6.14 -4.53 11.78
C PRO A 273 6.81 -5.55 10.85
N ALA A 274 7.94 -6.13 11.30
CA ALA A 274 8.70 -7.11 10.54
C ALA A 274 8.07 -8.52 10.49
N SER A 275 7.16 -8.83 11.43
CA SER A 275 6.44 -10.11 11.53
C SER A 275 5.17 -9.96 12.38
N GLY A 276 4.29 -10.96 12.35
CA GLY A 276 3.04 -10.98 13.09
C GLY A 276 2.97 -12.02 14.21
N THR A 277 1.83 -12.05 14.89
CA THR A 277 1.38 -13.14 15.76
C THR A 277 0.73 -14.21 14.89
N LYS A 278 1.14 -15.47 15.08
CA LYS A 278 0.57 -16.60 14.34
C LYS A 278 -0.91 -16.80 14.65
N LEU A 279 -1.70 -16.98 13.60
CA LEU A 279 -3.12 -17.28 13.70
C LEU A 279 -3.35 -18.73 14.15
N SER A 280 -4.40 -18.94 14.93
CA SER A 280 -4.90 -20.25 15.28
C SER A 280 -5.60 -20.92 14.07
N PRO A 281 -5.70 -22.27 14.05
CA PRO A 281 -6.42 -22.96 12.97
C PRO A 281 -7.86 -22.49 12.78
N SER A 282 -8.54 -22.08 13.85
CA SER A 282 -9.90 -21.53 13.78
C SER A 282 -9.97 -20.14 13.15
N GLU A 283 -8.97 -19.28 13.39
CA GLU A 283 -8.92 -17.94 12.81
C GLU A 283 -8.60 -18.00 11.32
N ILE A 284 -7.67 -18.88 10.93
CA ILE A 284 -7.35 -19.17 9.52
C ILE A 284 -8.61 -19.64 8.78
N ALA A 285 -9.34 -20.61 9.35
CA ALA A 285 -10.57 -21.13 8.74
C ALA A 285 -11.72 -20.09 8.70
N ALA A 286 -11.75 -19.16 9.65
CA ALA A 286 -12.76 -18.11 9.72
C ALA A 286 -12.41 -16.86 8.89
N HIS A 287 -11.17 -16.76 8.38
CA HIS A 287 -10.62 -15.59 7.69
C HIS A 287 -10.75 -14.29 8.48
N LYS A 288 -10.61 -14.40 9.81
CA LYS A 288 -10.68 -13.25 10.72
C LYS A 288 -10.04 -13.52 12.07
N VAL A 289 -9.62 -12.44 12.74
CA VAL A 289 -9.06 -12.43 14.09
C VAL A 289 -9.68 -11.31 14.93
N ALA A 290 -9.91 -11.59 16.21
CA ALA A 290 -10.31 -10.58 17.19
C ALA A 290 -9.06 -9.97 17.83
N ILE A 291 -8.84 -8.69 17.60
CA ILE A 291 -7.74 -7.93 18.20
C ILE A 291 -8.28 -7.36 19.52
N THR A 292 -7.59 -7.64 20.64
CA THR A 292 -8.01 -7.22 21.99
C THR A 292 -6.88 -6.51 22.72
N GLY A 293 -7.20 -5.81 23.81
CA GLY A 293 -6.19 -5.13 24.64
C GLY A 293 -5.71 -3.81 24.05
N LEU A 294 -6.47 -3.25 23.12
CA LEU A 294 -6.19 -1.95 22.52
C LEU A 294 -6.49 -0.82 23.52
N ALA A 295 -5.75 0.28 23.40
CA ALA A 295 -6.07 1.52 24.08
C ALA A 295 -7.26 2.21 23.37
N SER A 296 -8.11 2.90 24.13
CA SER A 296 -9.26 3.63 23.58
C SER A 296 -8.86 4.93 22.89
N SER A 297 -9.67 5.41 21.95
CA SER A 297 -9.42 6.64 21.19
C SER A 297 -8.01 6.69 20.57
N THR A 298 -7.52 5.54 20.11
CA THR A 298 -6.15 5.37 19.64
C THR A 298 -6.15 4.79 18.23
N GLU A 299 -5.32 5.36 17.35
CA GLU A 299 -5.16 4.94 15.96
C GLU A 299 -4.16 3.78 15.88
N TYR A 300 -4.59 2.69 15.26
CA TYR A 300 -3.83 1.47 15.04
C TYR A 300 -3.79 1.13 13.55
N THR A 301 -2.72 0.46 13.15
CA THR A 301 -2.63 -0.18 11.83
C THR A 301 -2.55 -1.68 12.01
N ALA A 302 -3.55 -2.38 11.47
CA ALA A 302 -3.58 -3.84 11.36
C ALA A 302 -2.89 -4.29 10.08
N TYR A 303 -2.12 -5.38 10.18
CA TYR A 303 -1.38 -6.01 9.10
C TYR A 303 -1.73 -7.50 9.02
N ALA A 304 -1.97 -8.01 7.82
CA ALA A 304 -2.08 -9.44 7.57
C ALA A 304 -0.81 -9.92 6.85
N PHE A 305 -0.31 -11.10 7.24
CA PHE A 305 0.85 -11.72 6.65
C PHE A 305 0.51 -13.08 6.05
N ALA A 306 1.15 -13.42 4.94
CA ALA A 306 1.13 -14.74 4.34
C ALA A 306 2.58 -15.17 4.08
N ASN A 307 3.02 -16.28 4.69
CA ASN A 307 4.39 -16.79 4.59
C ASN A 307 5.44 -15.71 4.92
N GLY A 308 5.18 -14.88 5.93
CA GLY A 308 6.07 -13.79 6.36
C GLY A 308 6.04 -12.52 5.50
N SER A 309 5.12 -12.43 4.52
CA SER A 309 4.95 -11.26 3.65
C SER A 309 3.68 -10.50 3.97
N ILE A 310 3.72 -9.17 4.02
CA ILE A 310 2.50 -8.36 4.22
C ILE A 310 1.61 -8.45 2.98
N CYS A 311 0.35 -8.80 3.20
CA CYS A 311 -0.68 -8.88 2.15
C CYS A 311 -1.88 -7.96 2.41
N SER A 312 -2.03 -7.39 3.60
CA SER A 312 -3.01 -6.32 3.85
C SER A 312 -2.52 -5.38 4.93
N ARG A 313 -2.94 -4.12 4.82
CA ARG A 313 -2.74 -3.07 5.81
C ARG A 313 -3.99 -2.20 5.92
N LEU A 314 -4.58 -2.11 7.10
CA LEU A 314 -5.72 -1.22 7.37
C LEU A 314 -5.50 -0.39 8.63
N THR A 315 -5.79 0.89 8.55
CA THR A 315 -5.76 1.81 9.69
C THR A 315 -7.16 1.99 10.25
N PHE A 316 -7.28 1.98 11.57
CA PHE A 316 -8.53 2.21 12.27
C PHE A 316 -8.28 2.88 13.62
N THR A 317 -9.29 3.57 14.14
CA THR A 317 -9.22 4.23 15.45
C THR A 317 -10.23 3.59 16.39
N THR A 318 -9.78 3.16 17.56
CA THR A 318 -10.66 2.59 18.59
C THR A 318 -11.65 3.63 19.11
N LYS A 319 -12.83 3.17 19.53
CA LYS A 319 -13.87 4.06 20.09
C LYS A 319 -13.40 4.68 21.42
N LYS A 320 -14.12 5.71 21.88
CA LYS A 320 -13.88 6.31 23.20
C LYS A 320 -14.16 5.30 24.30
N GLY A 321 -13.23 5.19 25.25
CA GLY A 321 -13.36 4.33 26.42
C GLY A 321 -14.18 4.99 27.52
N LYS A 322 -14.84 4.18 28.34
CA LYS A 322 -15.59 4.65 29.50
C LYS A 322 -14.66 5.37 30.49
N PRO A 323 -14.99 6.60 30.94
CA PRO A 323 -14.14 7.35 31.88
C PRO A 323 -13.99 6.67 33.24
N ALA A 324 -12.75 6.56 33.73
CA ALA A 324 -12.45 6.05 35.07
C ALA A 324 -12.50 7.14 36.15
N GLY A 325 -12.68 6.75 37.42
CA GLY A 325 -12.65 7.68 38.57
C GLY A 325 -13.95 8.46 38.82
N TYR A 326 -15.08 7.93 38.34
CA TYR A 326 -16.42 8.47 38.56
C TYR A 326 -17.21 7.55 39.50
N THR A 327 -18.15 8.13 40.24
CA THR A 327 -19.20 7.35 40.91
C THR A 327 -20.18 6.90 39.85
N GLU A 328 -20.15 5.62 39.52
CA GLU A 328 -21.02 5.01 38.52
C GLU A 328 -22.37 4.63 39.13
N MET A 329 -23.45 4.88 38.38
CA MET A 329 -24.81 4.50 38.77
C MET A 329 -25.71 4.26 37.55
N SER A 330 -26.84 3.59 37.74
CA SER A 330 -27.84 3.42 36.68
C SER A 330 -28.64 4.70 36.46
N TRP A 331 -29.36 4.77 35.34
CA TRP A 331 -30.30 5.86 35.06
C TRP A 331 -31.37 6.00 36.16
N GLU A 332 -31.95 4.90 36.63
CA GLU A 332 -33.01 4.90 37.65
C GLU A 332 -32.51 5.45 38.99
N ASP A 333 -31.34 5.00 39.44
CA ASP A 333 -30.73 5.46 40.68
C ASP A 333 -30.39 6.95 40.61
N ALA A 334 -29.88 7.40 39.46
CA ALA A 334 -29.59 8.82 39.24
C ALA A 334 -30.85 9.68 39.25
N MET A 335 -31.93 9.23 38.61
CA MET A 335 -33.20 9.98 38.58
C MET A 335 -33.83 10.07 39.98
N ALA A 336 -33.77 8.99 40.76
CA ALA A 336 -34.28 8.96 42.12
C ALA A 336 -33.50 9.88 43.08
N ASN A 337 -32.21 10.11 42.82
CA ASN A 337 -31.31 10.83 43.73
C ASN A 337 -30.69 12.10 43.13
N TRP A 338 -31.26 12.60 42.01
CA TRP A 338 -30.69 13.66 41.19
C TRP A 338 -30.25 14.90 41.96
N ASP A 339 -31.10 15.35 42.89
CA ASP A 339 -30.87 16.59 43.64
C ASP A 339 -29.77 16.45 44.72
N ASN A 340 -29.40 15.22 45.07
CA ASN A 340 -28.37 14.88 46.06
C ASN A 340 -27.06 14.40 45.43
N LEU A 341 -26.97 14.34 44.10
CA LEU A 341 -25.73 13.97 43.41
C LEU A 341 -24.59 14.92 43.77
N ALA A 342 -23.37 14.39 43.91
CA ALA A 342 -22.19 15.18 44.23
C ALA A 342 -20.89 14.56 43.68
N GLY A 343 -19.86 15.39 43.47
CA GLY A 343 -18.56 14.95 42.98
C GLY A 343 -18.54 14.63 41.48
N ASN A 344 -17.82 13.57 41.10
CA ASN A 344 -17.74 13.09 39.72
C ASN A 344 -18.76 11.96 39.55
N VAL A 345 -19.77 12.17 38.70
CA VAL A 345 -20.90 11.25 38.50
C VAL A 345 -20.94 10.76 37.06
N LEU A 346 -21.04 9.45 36.87
CA LEU A 346 -21.26 8.80 35.58
C LEU A 346 -22.56 8.00 35.67
N ILE A 347 -23.51 8.34 34.82
CA ILE A 347 -24.81 7.68 34.72
C ILE A 347 -24.78 6.80 33.47
N ASN A 348 -25.01 5.50 33.67
CA ASN A 348 -25.13 4.53 32.57
C ASN A 348 -26.57 4.52 32.06
N LEU A 349 -26.73 4.83 30.78
CA LEU A 349 -27.99 4.79 30.07
C LEU A 349 -28.06 3.46 29.33
N SER A 350 -29.08 2.67 29.62
CA SER A 350 -29.42 1.45 28.90
C SER A 350 -30.94 1.24 28.95
N GLY A 351 -31.48 0.45 28.02
CA GLY A 351 -32.93 0.24 27.93
C GLY A 351 -33.66 1.31 27.11
N ALA A 352 -34.99 1.35 27.25
CA ALA A 352 -35.88 2.17 26.42
C ALA A 352 -36.75 3.12 27.27
N GLY A 353 -37.24 4.19 26.64
CA GLY A 353 -38.15 5.15 27.29
C GLY A 353 -37.46 6.10 28.27
N LEU A 354 -36.14 6.31 28.13
CA LEU A 354 -35.37 7.22 28.97
C LEU A 354 -35.74 8.67 28.63
N LYS A 355 -36.02 9.48 29.66
CA LYS A 355 -36.44 10.88 29.47
C LYS A 355 -35.79 11.83 30.47
N LEU A 356 -35.00 12.78 29.96
CA LEU A 356 -34.35 13.81 30.75
C LEU A 356 -35.30 14.99 31.01
N GLU A 357 -35.93 15.00 32.18
CA GLU A 357 -36.86 16.04 32.62
C GLU A 357 -36.27 17.02 33.63
N LYS A 358 -35.02 16.80 34.06
CA LYS A 358 -34.33 17.65 35.02
C LYS A 358 -33.80 18.91 34.34
N GLU A 359 -33.97 20.06 35.00
CA GLU A 359 -33.59 21.38 34.44
C GLU A 359 -32.21 21.85 34.92
N SER A 360 -31.65 21.24 35.96
CA SER A 360 -30.37 21.67 36.52
C SER A 360 -29.64 20.55 37.24
N VAL A 361 -28.31 20.59 37.16
CA VAL A 361 -27.42 19.77 37.96
C VAL A 361 -27.17 20.46 39.32
N SER A 362 -27.17 19.68 40.40
CA SER A 362 -26.95 20.19 41.77
C SER A 362 -25.58 20.87 41.91
N ALA A 363 -25.45 21.81 42.85
CA ALA A 363 -24.19 22.53 43.09
C ALA A 363 -23.07 21.62 43.62
N GLY A 364 -23.38 20.42 44.11
CA GLY A 364 -22.41 19.45 44.59
C GLY A 364 -21.72 18.68 43.47
N VAL A 365 -22.30 18.61 42.27
CA VAL A 365 -21.74 17.87 41.15
C VAL A 365 -20.65 18.68 40.45
N LYS A 366 -19.45 18.12 40.44
CA LYS A 366 -18.29 18.68 39.74
C LYS A 366 -18.28 18.27 38.28
N ASN A 367 -18.51 16.99 37.97
CA ASN A 367 -18.55 16.46 36.61
C ASN A 367 -19.74 15.50 36.48
N LEU A 368 -20.52 15.64 35.40
CA LEU A 368 -21.63 14.75 35.06
C LEU A 368 -21.40 14.13 33.68
N ILE A 369 -21.52 12.81 33.57
CA ILE A 369 -21.44 12.09 32.30
C ILE A 369 -22.70 11.25 32.13
N LEU A 370 -23.39 11.43 31.00
CA LEU A 370 -24.47 10.58 30.53
C LEU A 370 -23.87 9.67 29.44
N TRP A 371 -23.70 8.39 29.78
CA TRP A 371 -22.99 7.42 28.95
C TRP A 371 -23.95 6.35 28.41
N GLY A 372 -24.11 6.27 27.08
CA GLY A 372 -24.84 5.18 26.45
C GLY A 372 -24.06 3.86 26.54
N ASP A 373 -24.52 2.93 27.36
CA ASP A 373 -23.82 1.68 27.70
C ASP A 373 -24.07 0.54 26.70
N ASN A 374 -24.22 0.86 25.41
CA ASN A 374 -24.37 -0.08 24.32
C ASN A 374 -23.24 0.10 23.29
N GLN A 375 -22.50 -0.96 22.98
CA GLN A 375 -21.32 -0.88 22.12
C GLN A 375 -21.66 -0.87 20.61
N GLU A 376 -22.84 -1.37 20.25
CA GLU A 376 -23.28 -1.55 18.87
C GLU A 376 -24.19 -0.41 18.39
N GLU A 377 -25.10 0.05 19.26
CA GLU A 377 -26.09 1.08 18.94
C GLU A 377 -26.08 2.22 19.96
N GLN A 378 -26.48 3.41 19.52
CA GLN A 378 -26.70 4.56 20.40
C GLN A 378 -27.92 4.33 21.29
N VAL A 379 -27.89 4.83 22.52
CA VAL A 379 -29.01 4.71 23.47
C VAL A 379 -29.96 5.90 23.32
N ASP A 380 -31.25 5.61 23.13
CA ASP A 380 -32.29 6.64 23.01
C ASP A 380 -32.48 7.40 24.33
N LEU A 381 -32.40 8.73 24.26
CA LEU A 381 -32.72 9.63 25.36
C LEU A 381 -33.60 10.79 24.85
N GLU A 382 -34.85 10.82 25.31
CA GLU A 382 -35.75 11.94 25.08
C GLU A 382 -35.36 13.11 25.99
N VAL A 383 -34.98 14.25 25.40
CA VAL A 383 -34.59 15.45 26.13
C VAL A 383 -35.80 16.36 26.25
N ALA A 384 -36.40 16.42 27.44
CA ALA A 384 -37.53 17.30 27.71
C ALA A 384 -37.11 18.66 28.25
N LYS A 385 -35.97 18.71 28.94
CA LYS A 385 -35.42 19.92 29.54
C LYS A 385 -33.93 19.98 29.31
N GLY A 386 -33.44 21.16 28.93
CA GLY A 386 -32.01 21.42 28.87
C GLY A 386 -31.42 21.57 30.27
N LEU A 387 -30.21 21.05 30.45
CA LEU A 387 -29.51 21.10 31.73
C LEU A 387 -28.81 22.44 31.92
N GLY A 388 -29.08 23.10 33.05
CA GLY A 388 -28.20 24.10 33.64
C GLY A 388 -27.42 23.53 34.82
N ALA A 389 -26.69 24.39 35.53
CA ALA A 389 -26.08 24.10 36.82
C ALA A 389 -26.51 25.15 37.85
N THR A 390 -26.72 24.73 39.10
CA THR A 390 -26.99 25.63 40.21
C THR A 390 -25.74 26.14 40.92
N GLY A 391 -24.59 25.49 40.68
CA GLY A 391 -23.25 25.90 41.11
C GLY A 391 -22.25 25.81 39.95
N ILE A 392 -20.95 25.80 40.25
CA ILE A 392 -19.91 25.62 39.24
C ILE A 392 -19.77 24.12 38.93
N CYS A 393 -20.26 23.71 37.76
CA CYS A 393 -20.05 22.39 37.19
C CYS A 393 -18.89 22.47 36.20
N GLU A 394 -17.83 21.70 36.44
CA GLU A 394 -16.64 21.68 35.60
C GLU A 394 -16.94 21.04 34.24
N LYS A 395 -17.72 19.95 34.19
CA LYS A 395 -18.07 19.25 32.95
C LYS A 395 -19.47 18.65 32.96
N ILE A 396 -20.18 18.77 31.85
CA ILE A 396 -21.31 17.92 31.48
C ILE A 396 -21.00 17.24 30.15
N GLU A 397 -21.14 15.92 30.08
CA GLU A 397 -20.83 15.12 28.90
C GLU A 397 -21.98 14.20 28.50
N PHE A 398 -22.26 14.13 27.20
CA PHE A 398 -23.19 13.20 26.58
C PHE A 398 -22.40 12.36 25.57
N HIS A 399 -22.43 11.03 25.71
CA HIS A 399 -21.67 10.14 24.82
C HIS A 399 -22.49 8.94 24.38
N ASN A 400 -22.43 8.63 23.08
CA ASN A 400 -23.08 7.48 22.47
C ASN A 400 -24.61 7.43 22.66
N LEU A 401 -25.27 8.57 22.42
CA LEU A 401 -26.71 8.74 22.63
C LEU A 401 -27.44 9.14 21.35
N ASN A 402 -28.68 8.68 21.22
CA ASN A 402 -29.64 9.23 20.27
C ASN A 402 -30.56 10.20 21.03
N LEU A 403 -30.25 11.48 20.93
CA LEU A 403 -30.87 12.57 21.66
C LEU A 403 -32.05 13.12 20.88
N ILE A 404 -33.26 12.92 21.40
CA ILE A 404 -34.51 13.26 20.73
C ILE A 404 -35.17 14.41 21.48
N ASP A 405 -35.48 15.51 20.80
CA ASP A 405 -36.21 16.63 21.40
C ASP A 405 -37.64 16.22 21.82
N ALA A 406 -38.00 16.43 23.08
CA ALA A 406 -39.37 16.25 23.56
C ALA A 406 -40.27 17.47 23.34
N GLY A 407 -39.70 18.64 22.98
CA GLY A 407 -40.48 19.85 22.84
C GLY A 407 -39.66 21.13 22.85
N ASN A 408 -39.05 21.47 21.70
CA ASN A 408 -38.45 22.77 21.41
C ASN A 408 -37.40 23.19 22.45
N THR A 409 -36.61 22.23 22.94
CA THR A 409 -35.65 22.42 24.05
C THR A 409 -34.20 22.54 23.58
N THR A 410 -33.26 22.64 24.53
CA THR A 410 -31.81 22.57 24.28
C THR A 410 -31.17 21.44 25.07
N LEU A 411 -29.94 21.03 24.73
CA LEU A 411 -29.19 20.09 25.58
C LEU A 411 -28.70 20.79 26.86
N ILE A 412 -28.12 21.98 26.69
CA ILE A 412 -27.72 22.85 27.78
C ILE A 412 -28.58 24.11 27.79
N TYR A 413 -29.18 24.40 28.95
CA TYR A 413 -29.92 25.62 29.21
C TYR A 413 -29.43 26.28 30.50
N GLN A 414 -28.37 27.08 30.40
CA GLN A 414 -27.80 27.79 31.55
C GLN A 414 -28.52 29.13 31.75
N ASN A 415 -29.37 29.18 32.77
CA ASN A 415 -30.22 30.35 33.09
C ASN A 415 -30.09 30.83 34.55
N ASN A 416 -29.19 30.23 35.33
CA ASN A 416 -28.94 30.64 36.70
C ASN A 416 -27.62 31.43 36.79
N ALA A 417 -27.69 32.68 37.24
CA ALA A 417 -26.51 33.56 37.37
C ALA A 417 -25.50 33.09 38.44
N GLN A 418 -25.91 32.22 39.37
CA GLN A 418 -25.03 31.66 40.42
C GLN A 418 -24.33 30.37 40.01
N GLY A 419 -24.73 29.77 38.87
CA GLY A 419 -24.15 28.54 38.36
C GLY A 419 -23.42 28.72 37.04
N CYS A 420 -22.65 27.71 36.66
CA CYS A 420 -21.91 27.68 35.42
C CYS A 420 -21.67 26.25 34.97
N VAL A 421 -21.72 26.01 33.66
CA VAL A 421 -21.20 24.80 33.02
C VAL A 421 -19.95 25.21 32.26
N LYS A 422 -18.78 24.85 32.78
CA LYS A 422 -17.49 25.30 32.20
C LYS A 422 -17.11 24.53 30.94
N LEU A 423 -17.48 23.25 30.87
CA LEU A 423 -17.26 22.39 29.71
C LEU A 423 -18.52 21.59 29.42
N PHE A 424 -19.04 21.71 28.20
CA PHE A 424 -20.04 20.81 27.66
C PHE A 424 -19.44 20.00 26.52
N GLU A 425 -19.54 18.68 26.58
CA GLU A 425 -19.11 17.77 25.51
C GLU A 425 -20.28 16.90 25.06
N VAL A 426 -20.48 16.80 23.74
CA VAL A 426 -21.34 15.78 23.14
C VAL A 426 -20.55 15.05 22.07
N SER A 427 -20.54 13.71 22.14
CA SER A 427 -19.74 12.90 21.22
C SER A 427 -20.40 11.59 20.80
N SER A 428 -20.08 11.13 19.59
CA SER A 428 -20.59 9.87 19.01
C SER A 428 -22.11 9.76 19.09
N SER A 429 -22.82 10.87 18.87
CA SER A 429 -24.26 10.98 19.17
C SER A 429 -25.08 11.49 17.98
N THR A 430 -26.31 10.99 17.86
CA THR A 430 -27.31 11.56 16.94
C THR A 430 -28.19 12.53 17.73
N ILE A 431 -28.46 13.71 17.20
CA ILE A 431 -29.24 14.76 17.84
C ILE A 431 -30.36 15.15 16.89
N THR A 432 -31.60 14.88 17.28
CA THR A 432 -32.76 15.02 16.41
C THR A 432 -33.70 16.11 16.92
N ASN A 433 -34.04 17.05 16.03
CA ASN A 433 -35.07 18.08 16.19
C ASN A 433 -34.86 19.12 17.31
N ILE A 434 -33.77 19.04 18.06
CA ILE A 434 -33.45 19.96 19.16
C ILE A 434 -33.46 21.41 18.68
N ARG A 435 -33.97 22.35 19.49
CA ARG A 435 -33.99 23.78 19.13
C ARG A 435 -32.60 24.40 19.11
N GLY A 436 -31.70 23.90 19.96
CA GLY A 436 -30.28 24.26 19.93
C GLY A 436 -29.46 23.45 20.92
N ILE A 437 -28.15 23.45 20.74
CA ILE A 437 -27.25 22.64 21.57
C ILE A 437 -27.02 23.32 22.91
N VAL A 438 -26.49 24.56 22.87
CA VAL A 438 -26.23 25.36 24.07
C VAL A 438 -26.95 26.69 24.00
N ARG A 439 -27.71 26.99 25.06
CA ARG A 439 -28.24 28.33 25.32
C ARG A 439 -27.84 28.82 26.70
N MET A 440 -27.18 29.97 26.75
CA MET A 440 -26.79 30.67 27.95
C MET A 440 -27.51 32.01 28.07
N ASN A 441 -28.40 32.11 29.04
CA ASN A 441 -29.06 33.35 29.39
C ASN A 441 -28.40 34.03 30.60
N ALA A 442 -27.89 33.23 31.56
CA ALA A 442 -27.23 33.73 32.76
C ALA A 442 -26.30 32.66 33.32
N SER A 443 -25.09 33.05 33.72
CA SER A 443 -24.06 32.21 34.31
C SER A 443 -23.19 33.09 35.21
N THR A 444 -22.38 32.49 36.08
CA THR A 444 -21.19 33.18 36.59
C THR A 444 -20.30 33.61 35.41
N SER A 445 -19.39 34.57 35.62
CA SER A 445 -18.51 35.08 34.57
C SER A 445 -17.39 34.11 34.16
N ASP A 446 -17.44 32.85 34.61
CA ASP A 446 -16.45 31.83 34.26
C ASP A 446 -16.40 31.55 32.74
N ALA A 447 -15.32 30.90 32.28
CA ALA A 447 -15.20 30.51 30.89
C ALA A 447 -16.12 29.31 30.56
N MET A 448 -16.65 29.27 29.33
CA MET A 448 -17.36 28.11 28.79
C MET A 448 -16.63 27.55 27.57
N THR A 449 -16.49 26.23 27.52
CA THR A 449 -16.08 25.48 26.34
C THR A 449 -17.18 24.51 25.91
N VAL A 450 -17.49 24.47 24.64
CA VAL A 450 -18.43 23.53 24.02
C VAL A 450 -17.67 22.69 23.01
N LYS A 451 -17.75 21.36 23.13
CA LYS A 451 -17.21 20.42 22.15
C LYS A 451 -18.32 19.55 21.59
N ILE A 452 -18.42 19.52 20.27
CA ILE A 452 -19.34 18.68 19.50
C ILE A 452 -18.45 17.87 18.56
N ASP A 453 -18.30 16.59 18.81
CA ASP A 453 -17.42 15.73 18.02
C ASP A 453 -18.13 14.47 17.59
N ASP A 454 -17.88 13.98 16.38
CA ASP A 454 -18.47 12.73 15.90
C ASP A 454 -20.02 12.70 16.08
N CYS A 455 -20.71 13.78 15.70
CA CYS A 455 -22.17 13.87 15.85
C CYS A 455 -22.92 14.00 14.53
N ILE A 456 -24.15 13.47 14.48
CA ILE A 456 -25.14 13.79 13.43
C ILE A 456 -26.21 14.66 14.06
N ILE A 457 -26.34 15.91 13.60
CA ILE A 457 -27.36 16.85 14.08
C ILE A 457 -28.40 17.00 12.98
N ASN A 458 -29.55 16.34 13.16
CA ASN A 458 -30.62 16.31 12.18
C ASN A 458 -31.82 17.17 12.61
N GLY A 459 -32.27 18.05 11.73
CA GLY A 459 -33.48 18.84 11.94
C GLY A 459 -33.34 19.87 13.08
N LEU A 460 -32.14 20.37 13.38
CA LEU A 460 -31.95 21.39 14.43
C LEU A 460 -32.87 22.59 14.17
N GLY A 461 -33.72 22.90 15.13
CA GLY A 461 -34.68 24.00 15.03
C GLY A 461 -35.90 23.74 14.15
N SER A 462 -36.02 22.57 13.52
CA SER A 462 -37.10 22.27 12.56
C SER A 462 -38.50 22.28 13.17
N GLN A 463 -38.59 21.95 14.46
CA GLN A 463 -39.84 21.97 15.23
C GLN A 463 -40.10 23.34 15.89
N ALA A 464 -39.17 24.29 15.78
CA ALA A 464 -39.32 25.60 16.39
C ALA A 464 -40.28 26.46 15.58
N THR A 465 -41.34 26.95 16.22
CA THR A 465 -42.30 27.92 15.65
C THR A 465 -41.71 29.34 15.45
N SER A 466 -40.42 29.50 15.74
CA SER A 466 -39.69 30.77 15.68
C SER A 466 -38.23 30.51 15.29
N ASN A 467 -37.30 31.33 15.77
CA ASN A 467 -35.87 31.10 15.58
C ASN A 467 -35.38 29.88 16.38
N HIS A 468 -34.36 29.21 15.83
CA HIS A 468 -33.56 28.22 16.55
C HIS A 468 -32.47 28.90 17.38
N TYR A 469 -31.86 28.14 18.29
CA TYR A 469 -30.77 28.60 19.16
C TYR A 469 -29.39 28.13 18.68
N GLY A 470 -29.34 27.31 17.63
CA GLY A 470 -28.09 26.96 16.95
C GLY A 470 -27.21 26.04 17.79
N LEU A 471 -25.91 26.06 17.52
CA LEU A 471 -24.91 25.33 18.29
C LEU A 471 -24.56 26.07 19.59
N LEU A 472 -24.54 27.40 19.54
CA LEU A 472 -24.18 28.24 20.69
C LEU A 472 -24.91 29.58 20.64
N LEU A 473 -25.70 29.85 21.69
CA LEU A 473 -26.31 31.14 21.94
C LEU A 473 -25.96 31.66 23.33
N SER A 474 -25.15 32.72 23.42
CA SER A 474 -24.71 33.35 24.68
C SER A 474 -24.80 34.89 24.65
N ASP A 475 -25.70 35.46 23.85
CA ASP A 475 -25.84 36.91 23.63
C ASP A 475 -26.26 37.71 24.88
N LYS A 476 -26.71 37.05 25.94
CA LYS A 476 -27.15 37.70 27.18
C LYS A 476 -26.08 37.76 28.26
N VAL A 477 -25.07 36.89 28.22
CA VAL A 477 -24.06 36.74 29.27
C VAL A 477 -22.68 37.16 28.76
N THR A 478 -21.89 37.81 29.62
CA THR A 478 -20.46 38.06 29.37
C THR A 478 -19.66 37.06 30.17
N LEU A 479 -18.81 36.28 29.50
CA LEU A 479 -17.97 35.25 30.09
C LEU A 479 -16.50 35.64 29.98
N ASN A 480 -15.64 35.08 30.83
CA ASN A 480 -14.19 35.29 30.74
C ASN A 480 -13.64 34.85 29.37
N ALA A 481 -14.18 33.77 28.80
CA ALA A 481 -13.93 33.30 27.45
C ALA A 481 -15.06 32.35 26.99
N VAL A 482 -15.29 32.28 25.68
CA VAL A 482 -16.22 31.32 25.07
C VAL A 482 -15.51 30.55 23.96
N ASN A 483 -15.40 29.24 24.11
CA ASN A 483 -14.76 28.36 23.14
C ASN A 483 -15.78 27.37 22.56
N LEU A 484 -15.82 27.24 21.24
CA LEU A 484 -16.63 26.24 20.54
C LEU A 484 -15.74 25.42 19.62
N VAL A 485 -15.81 24.09 19.72
CA VAL A 485 -15.13 23.16 18.82
C VAL A 485 -16.17 22.21 18.25
N VAL A 486 -16.28 22.19 16.93
CA VAL A 486 -17.18 21.31 16.18
C VAL A 486 -16.33 20.50 15.22
N THR A 487 -16.23 19.20 15.44
CA THR A 487 -15.38 18.28 14.67
C THR A 487 -16.16 17.07 14.19
N ASN A 488 -15.83 16.52 13.00
CA ASN A 488 -16.38 15.25 12.52
C ASN A 488 -17.92 15.22 12.61
N THR A 489 -18.58 16.33 12.28
CA THR A 489 -19.99 16.54 12.59
C THR A 489 -20.75 16.98 11.36
N SER A 490 -21.92 16.38 11.17
CA SER A 490 -22.85 16.72 10.09
C SER A 490 -24.08 17.43 10.63
N LEU A 491 -24.37 18.61 10.11
CA LEU A 491 -25.62 19.33 10.36
C LEU A 491 -26.52 19.16 9.15
N ILE A 492 -27.68 18.53 9.35
CA ILE A 492 -28.59 18.12 8.28
C ILE A 492 -29.93 18.80 8.51
N ALA A 493 -30.42 19.53 7.50
CA ALA A 493 -31.72 20.20 7.52
C ALA A 493 -31.94 21.09 8.76
N ALA A 494 -30.87 21.72 9.23
CA ALA A 494 -30.92 22.64 10.37
C ALA A 494 -31.53 23.99 9.91
N LYS A 495 -32.84 24.15 10.12
CA LYS A 495 -33.61 25.31 9.69
C LYS A 495 -34.67 25.65 10.73
N GLY A 496 -34.80 26.94 11.06
CA GLY A 496 -35.92 27.45 11.85
C GLY A 496 -37.03 28.00 10.96
N THR A 497 -38.21 28.26 11.54
CA THR A 497 -39.33 28.92 10.81
C THR A 497 -38.98 30.37 10.44
N THR A 498 -38.03 30.99 11.16
CA THR A 498 -37.53 32.35 10.91
C THR A 498 -36.01 32.39 10.91
N ALA A 499 -35.44 33.44 10.34
CA ALA A 499 -34.00 33.70 10.31
C ALA A 499 -33.35 33.53 11.70
N SER A 500 -32.31 32.71 11.76
CA SER A 500 -31.65 32.24 12.97
C SER A 500 -30.13 32.38 12.88
N GLN A 501 -29.43 32.01 13.96
CA GLN A 501 -27.98 32.02 14.02
C GLN A 501 -27.48 30.69 14.58
N PHE A 502 -26.44 30.11 13.96
CA PHE A 502 -25.81 28.91 14.49
C PHE A 502 -24.91 29.22 15.68
N ILE A 503 -24.15 30.32 15.58
CA ILE A 503 -23.21 30.75 16.60
C ILE A 503 -23.43 32.23 16.85
N ARG A 504 -23.85 32.55 18.07
CA ARG A 504 -24.08 33.91 18.52
C ARG A 504 -23.61 34.12 19.94
N THR A 505 -22.65 35.01 20.11
CA THR A 505 -22.12 35.41 21.42
C THR A 505 -22.57 36.80 21.81
N LYS A 506 -22.24 37.23 23.04
CA LYS A 506 -22.30 38.64 23.43
C LYS A 506 -21.36 39.45 22.52
N SER A 507 -21.80 40.62 22.08
CA SER A 507 -20.92 41.55 21.36
C SER A 507 -19.68 41.89 22.20
N GLY A 508 -18.49 41.73 21.63
CA GLY A 508 -17.21 41.95 22.31
C GLY A 508 -16.69 40.75 23.12
N GLN A 509 -17.38 39.60 23.09
CA GLN A 509 -16.93 38.37 23.73
C GLN A 509 -15.62 37.87 23.11
N THR A 510 -14.66 37.52 23.96
CA THR A 510 -13.40 36.87 23.57
C THR A 510 -13.50 35.36 23.65
N GLY A 511 -12.63 34.66 22.92
CA GLY A 511 -12.57 33.20 22.87
C GLY A 511 -12.34 32.68 21.45
N THR A 512 -12.70 31.42 21.22
CA THR A 512 -12.37 30.70 19.98
C THR A 512 -13.57 29.98 19.39
N VAL A 513 -13.58 29.83 18.07
CA VAL A 513 -14.50 28.94 17.35
C VAL A 513 -13.71 28.13 16.35
N THR A 514 -13.82 26.80 16.43
CA THR A 514 -13.22 25.86 15.49
C THR A 514 -14.32 25.00 14.88
N ILE A 515 -14.40 24.97 13.55
CA ILE A 515 -15.24 24.04 12.79
C ILE A 515 -14.31 23.24 11.87
N LYS A 516 -14.25 21.93 12.04
CA LYS A 516 -13.26 21.09 11.34
C LYS A 516 -13.84 19.76 10.90
N ASP A 517 -13.58 19.35 9.66
CA ASP A 517 -13.99 18.03 9.15
C ASP A 517 -15.53 17.85 9.28
N CYS A 518 -16.29 18.87 8.84
CA CYS A 518 -17.74 18.96 9.04
C CYS A 518 -18.51 19.08 7.71
N THR A 519 -19.77 18.65 7.70
CA THR A 519 -20.68 18.80 6.56
C THR A 519 -21.96 19.53 6.97
N PHE A 520 -22.29 20.62 6.28
CA PHE A 520 -23.54 21.36 6.44
C PHE A 520 -24.43 21.08 5.24
N TYR A 521 -25.48 20.31 5.45
CA TYR A 521 -26.39 19.86 4.40
C TYR A 521 -27.77 20.50 4.54
N ASN A 522 -28.28 21.04 3.44
CA ASN A 522 -29.62 21.60 3.34
C ASN A 522 -29.85 22.73 4.37
N MET A 523 -29.03 23.77 4.29
CA MET A 523 -29.12 24.93 5.20
C MET A 523 -30.11 25.98 4.67
N SER A 524 -30.57 26.88 5.53
CA SER A 524 -31.44 28.01 5.15
C SER A 524 -30.64 29.26 4.79
N SER A 525 -30.90 29.84 3.61
CA SER A 525 -30.25 31.07 3.16
C SER A 525 -30.59 32.30 4.01
N ASN A 526 -31.64 32.21 4.84
CA ASN A 526 -32.01 33.25 5.80
C ASN A 526 -31.19 33.18 7.10
N ASP A 527 -30.58 32.03 7.39
CA ASP A 527 -29.80 31.82 8.61
C ASP A 527 -28.37 32.33 8.44
N ALA A 528 -27.76 32.72 9.56
CA ALA A 528 -26.36 33.10 9.62
C ALA A 528 -25.54 32.08 10.41
N LEU A 529 -24.37 31.71 9.91
CA LEU A 529 -23.46 30.84 10.63
C LEU A 529 -22.89 31.57 11.86
N PHE A 530 -22.44 32.80 11.68
CA PHE A 530 -21.87 33.62 12.75
C PHE A 530 -22.55 34.97 12.95
N ARG A 531 -22.72 35.35 14.22
CA ARG A 531 -23.16 36.68 14.65
C ARG A 531 -22.43 37.12 15.91
N ASP A 532 -22.03 38.40 15.93
CA ASP A 532 -21.34 39.04 17.07
C ASP A 532 -19.98 38.41 17.41
N THR A 533 -19.30 37.81 16.42
CA THR A 533 -18.05 37.05 16.54
C THR A 533 -16.77 37.84 16.21
N LYS A 534 -16.84 39.17 16.09
CA LYS A 534 -15.70 40.02 15.66
C LYS A 534 -14.42 39.82 16.49
N THR A 535 -14.59 39.61 17.79
CA THR A 535 -13.53 39.49 18.81
C THR A 535 -13.16 38.05 19.14
N LEU A 536 -13.74 37.07 18.45
CA LEU A 536 -13.36 35.66 18.57
C LEU A 536 -12.32 35.31 17.52
N ASP A 537 -11.44 34.37 17.82
CA ASP A 537 -10.58 33.72 16.83
C ASP A 537 -11.38 32.60 16.16
N VAL A 538 -11.61 32.70 14.85
CA VAL A 538 -12.47 31.76 14.11
C VAL A 538 -11.63 30.97 13.13
N THR A 539 -11.69 29.65 13.25
CA THR A 539 -11.00 28.69 12.39
C THR A 539 -12.01 27.74 11.75
N VAL A 540 -12.00 27.64 10.43
CA VAL A 540 -12.83 26.70 9.67
C VAL A 540 -11.95 25.90 8.73
N THR A 541 -11.91 24.57 8.91
CA THR A 541 -11.05 23.68 8.14
C THR A 541 -11.80 22.50 7.57
N THR A 542 -11.52 22.10 6.32
CA THR A 542 -12.09 20.86 5.72
C THR A 542 -13.61 20.78 5.91
N THR A 543 -14.35 21.80 5.47
CA THR A 543 -15.80 21.92 5.71
C THR A 543 -16.55 21.97 4.39
N LEU A 544 -17.55 21.11 4.23
CA LEU A 544 -18.40 21.01 3.05
C LEU A 544 -19.78 21.63 3.29
N PHE A 545 -20.22 22.49 2.39
CA PHE A 545 -21.59 23.01 2.33
C PHE A 545 -22.31 22.46 1.11
N ALA A 546 -23.41 21.73 1.32
CA ALA A 546 -24.16 21.10 0.24
C ALA A 546 -25.66 21.33 0.39
N GLN A 547 -26.36 21.58 -0.73
CA GLN A 547 -27.80 21.87 -0.79
C GLN A 547 -28.26 23.12 0.01
N GLY A 548 -29.02 24.00 -0.63
CA GLY A 548 -29.60 25.19 0.02
C GLY A 548 -28.62 26.36 0.09
N GLY A 549 -28.55 27.02 1.25
CA GLY A 549 -27.65 28.16 1.40
C GLY A 549 -27.50 28.63 2.84
N VAL A 550 -26.57 29.54 3.08
CA VAL A 550 -26.39 30.20 4.39
C VAL A 550 -25.73 31.56 4.21
N ARG A 551 -25.94 32.48 5.15
CA ARG A 551 -25.05 33.65 5.32
C ARG A 551 -23.86 33.22 6.17
N PRO A 552 -22.61 33.29 5.69
CA PRO A 552 -21.46 33.05 6.56
C PRO A 552 -21.50 33.98 7.78
N PHE A 553 -21.75 35.27 7.56
CA PHE A 553 -21.86 36.24 8.64
C PHE A 553 -23.18 37.00 8.58
N TYR A 554 -23.76 37.29 9.75
CA TYR A 554 -25.01 38.05 9.84
C TYR A 554 -24.87 39.48 9.29
N ASN A 555 -23.72 40.11 9.53
CA ASN A 555 -23.33 41.42 9.01
C ASN A 555 -21.79 41.57 9.02
N THR A 556 -21.27 42.63 8.42
CA THR A 556 -19.83 42.93 8.38
C THR A 556 -19.20 43.12 9.77
N ALA A 557 -19.99 43.57 10.76
CA ALA A 557 -19.54 43.69 12.15
C ALA A 557 -19.42 42.34 12.87
N SER A 558 -19.87 41.24 12.27
CA SER A 558 -19.71 39.88 12.81
C SER A 558 -18.47 39.17 12.27
N VAL A 559 -17.84 39.68 11.20
CA VAL A 559 -16.64 39.07 10.64
C VAL A 559 -15.51 39.14 11.67
N SER A 560 -14.97 37.97 12.04
CA SER A 560 -13.85 37.86 12.98
C SER A 560 -12.63 38.62 12.46
N ALA A 561 -11.94 39.35 13.34
CA ALA A 561 -10.67 39.98 13.02
C ALA A 561 -9.56 38.94 12.73
N ASN A 562 -9.67 37.74 13.30
CA ASN A 562 -8.74 36.63 13.18
C ASN A 562 -9.44 35.42 12.53
N LEU A 563 -9.89 35.59 11.29
CA LEU A 563 -10.59 34.57 10.50
C LEU A 563 -9.61 33.72 9.67
N ASN A 564 -9.47 32.45 10.06
CA ASN A 564 -8.67 31.44 9.38
C ASN A 564 -9.59 30.42 8.68
N VAL A 565 -9.51 30.30 7.36
CA VAL A 565 -10.32 29.37 6.58
C VAL A 565 -9.42 28.60 5.61
N THR A 566 -9.43 27.28 5.69
CA THR A 566 -8.70 26.38 4.79
C THR A 566 -9.59 25.19 4.41
N GLY A 567 -9.53 24.71 3.17
CA GLY A 567 -10.38 23.58 2.74
C GLY A 567 -11.88 23.84 2.95
N LEU A 568 -12.39 24.95 2.42
CA LEU A 568 -13.82 25.25 2.39
C LEU A 568 -14.39 24.83 1.03
N TYR A 569 -15.43 24.00 1.03
CA TYR A 569 -15.99 23.40 -0.18
C TYR A 569 -17.49 23.67 -0.27
N LYS A 570 -18.01 23.76 -1.50
CA LYS A 570 -19.45 23.79 -1.72
C LYS A 570 -19.90 22.98 -2.94
N SER A 571 -21.08 22.37 -2.86
CA SER A 571 -21.72 21.74 -4.02
C SER A 571 -22.21 22.79 -5.02
N SER A 572 -22.42 22.39 -6.28
CA SER A 572 -22.78 23.30 -7.37
C SER A 572 -24.15 23.97 -7.18
N ASP A 573 -25.01 23.37 -6.36
CA ASP A 573 -26.36 23.81 -6.01
C ASP A 573 -26.44 24.46 -4.61
N PHE A 574 -25.30 24.72 -3.96
CA PHE A 574 -25.22 25.48 -2.72
C PHE A 574 -24.79 26.93 -2.96
N ALA A 575 -25.42 27.88 -2.27
CA ALA A 575 -25.08 29.29 -2.34
C ALA A 575 -24.78 29.91 -0.97
N PHE A 576 -23.61 30.56 -0.86
CA PHE A 576 -23.38 31.55 0.19
C PHE A 576 -24.09 32.86 -0.17
N SER A 577 -24.76 33.46 0.80
CA SER A 577 -25.43 34.76 0.63
C SER A 577 -24.69 35.88 1.37
N ALA A 578 -25.21 37.10 1.32
CA ALA A 578 -24.46 38.32 1.64
C ALA A 578 -23.82 38.36 3.06
N THR A 579 -22.66 39.04 3.07
CA THR A 579 -21.50 38.88 3.97
C THR A 579 -20.85 37.50 3.86
N ASP A 580 -20.29 37.26 2.68
CA ASP A 580 -19.52 36.04 2.36
C ASP A 580 -18.21 35.98 3.17
N TRP A 581 -17.52 34.83 3.11
CA TRP A 581 -16.28 34.54 3.81
C TRP A 581 -15.14 35.52 3.52
N GLY A 582 -15.13 36.15 2.32
CA GLY A 582 -13.99 36.95 1.85
C GLY A 582 -12.72 36.14 1.67
N LYS A 583 -12.86 34.83 1.44
CA LYS A 583 -11.79 33.83 1.28
C LYS A 583 -12.11 32.93 0.09
N THR A 584 -11.10 32.28 -0.49
CA THR A 584 -11.28 31.29 -1.55
C THR A 584 -11.94 30.02 -0.99
N TYR A 585 -12.91 29.48 -1.71
CA TYR A 585 -13.48 28.15 -1.50
C TYR A 585 -13.47 27.37 -2.81
N ILE A 586 -13.57 26.05 -2.71
CA ILE A 586 -13.52 25.11 -3.83
C ILE A 586 -14.96 24.80 -4.26
N ASP A 587 -15.28 25.17 -5.50
CA ASP A 587 -16.53 24.80 -6.16
C ASP A 587 -16.46 23.36 -6.65
N ILE A 588 -17.23 22.47 -6.02
CA ILE A 588 -17.39 21.10 -6.50
C ILE A 588 -18.39 21.13 -7.66
N PRO A 589 -18.04 20.60 -8.85
CA PRO A 589 -18.90 20.68 -10.04
C PRO A 589 -20.13 19.74 -9.98
N LEU A 590 -20.34 19.05 -8.86
CA LEU A 590 -21.43 18.12 -8.62
C LEU A 590 -22.51 18.78 -7.75
N THR A 591 -23.77 18.47 -8.07
CA THR A 591 -24.92 18.83 -7.23
C THR A 591 -24.91 18.02 -5.93
N SER A 592 -25.65 18.50 -4.92
CA SER A 592 -25.78 17.79 -3.65
C SER A 592 -26.39 16.40 -3.79
N ASP A 593 -27.32 16.17 -4.72
CA ASP A 593 -27.90 14.86 -5.00
C ASP A 593 -26.91 13.91 -5.71
N GLN A 594 -25.98 14.45 -6.51
CA GLN A 594 -24.89 13.65 -7.09
C GLN A 594 -23.83 13.29 -6.05
N LEU A 595 -23.52 14.22 -5.14
CA LEU A 595 -22.63 13.95 -4.02
C LEU A 595 -23.24 12.93 -3.06
N PHE A 596 -24.52 13.14 -2.70
CA PHE A 596 -25.23 12.39 -1.68
C PHE A 596 -26.58 11.88 -2.23
N PRO A 597 -26.61 10.75 -2.94
CA PRO A 597 -27.84 10.22 -3.56
C PRO A 597 -28.99 9.96 -2.58
N ARG A 598 -28.68 9.82 -1.28
CA ARG A 598 -29.65 9.59 -0.20
C ARG A 598 -29.75 10.75 0.80
N GLY A 599 -29.19 11.92 0.46
CA GLY A 599 -29.07 13.05 1.39
C GLY A 599 -30.40 13.55 1.95
N ALA A 600 -31.47 13.48 1.16
CA ALA A 600 -32.83 13.83 1.62
C ALA A 600 -33.35 12.95 2.77
N ASN A 601 -32.80 11.75 2.95
CA ASN A 601 -33.14 10.83 4.05
C ASN A 601 -32.21 11.00 5.27
N GLY A 602 -31.31 11.98 5.26
CA GLY A 602 -30.30 12.19 6.29
C GLY A 602 -29.08 11.28 6.19
N ASP A 603 -28.93 10.56 5.08
CA ASP A 603 -27.78 9.72 4.75
C ASP A 603 -26.90 10.46 3.75
N LEU A 604 -25.77 11.00 4.21
CA LEU A 604 -24.83 11.74 3.37
C LEU A 604 -23.70 10.84 2.84
N THR A 605 -23.86 9.52 2.77
CA THR A 605 -22.84 8.67 2.12
C THR A 605 -22.61 9.11 0.68
N PHE A 606 -21.33 9.26 0.30
CA PHE A 606 -20.97 9.69 -1.04
C PHE A 606 -21.43 8.67 -2.10
N GLY A 607 -21.85 9.16 -3.27
CA GLY A 607 -22.13 8.30 -4.42
C GLY A 607 -20.88 7.54 -4.89
N THR A 608 -21.06 6.34 -5.44
CA THR A 608 -19.96 5.47 -5.91
C THR A 608 -19.09 6.15 -6.97
N ASP A 609 -19.70 6.99 -7.80
CA ASP A 609 -19.05 7.68 -8.92
C ASP A 609 -18.43 9.03 -8.51
N VAL A 610 -18.50 9.41 -7.22
CA VAL A 610 -17.89 10.65 -6.72
C VAL A 610 -16.36 10.47 -6.64
N PRO A 611 -15.58 11.30 -7.36
CA PRO A 611 -14.11 11.28 -7.29
C PRO A 611 -13.59 11.50 -5.86
N ALA A 612 -12.48 10.83 -5.51
CA ALA A 612 -11.93 10.83 -4.16
C ALA A 612 -11.58 12.25 -3.66
N GLU A 613 -11.12 13.14 -4.54
CA GLU A 613 -10.81 14.53 -4.23
C GLU A 613 -12.02 15.37 -3.81
N TYR A 614 -13.24 14.91 -4.08
CA TYR A 614 -14.49 15.57 -3.69
C TYR A 614 -15.15 14.91 -2.47
N ARG A 615 -14.58 13.84 -1.93
CA ARG A 615 -15.05 13.16 -0.71
C ARG A 615 -14.53 13.86 0.54
N VAL A 616 -14.99 15.09 0.76
CA VAL A 616 -14.51 16.03 1.78
C VAL A 616 -15.58 16.33 2.84
N GLY A 617 -15.21 17.02 3.91
CA GLY A 617 -16.11 17.31 5.05
C GLY A 617 -16.06 16.20 6.09
N ASP A 618 -17.21 15.85 6.64
CA ASP A 618 -17.35 14.80 7.64
C ASP A 618 -17.00 13.42 7.06
N GLN A 619 -15.89 12.85 7.51
CA GLN A 619 -15.29 11.65 6.93
C GLN A 619 -16.12 10.38 7.14
N ARG A 620 -17.10 10.38 8.06
CA ARG A 620 -17.95 9.20 8.29
C ARG A 620 -18.72 8.75 7.04
N TRP A 621 -18.89 9.66 6.08
CA TRP A 621 -19.65 9.45 4.87
C TRP A 621 -18.82 8.92 3.70
N ASN A 622 -17.49 8.88 3.84
CA ASN A 622 -16.57 8.30 2.88
C ASN A 622 -16.47 6.79 3.14
N LYS A 623 -17.47 6.04 2.68
CA LYS A 623 -17.59 4.59 2.82
C LYS A 623 -17.49 3.88 1.48
#